data_AF-A0A7Y4SCB0-F1
#
_entry.id   AF-A0A7Y4SCB0-F1
#
_cell.length_a   1.000
_cell.length_b   1.000
_cell.length_c   1.000
_cell.angle_alpha   90.00
_cell.angle_beta   90.00
_cell.angle_gamma   90.00
#
_symmetry.space_group_name_H-M   'P 1'
#
loop_
_entity.id
_entity.type
_entity.pdbx_description
1 polymer ?
#
loop_
_entity_poly.entity_id
_entity_poly.type
_entity_poly.pdbx_seq_one_letter_code
_entity_poly.pdbx_strand_id
1 'polypeptide(L)' 'DLRGKLGFAVGNEGAGLSPTLQAAAQQHFIIPMPGKVESLNAAAATAVCVFEALRQRSI' A
#
# COMPACT_ATOMS: atom_id res chain seq x y z
N ASP A 1 -6.90 7.96 5.93
CA ASP A 1 -6.78 7.92 7.39
C ASP A 1 -6.48 6.48 7.80
N LEU A 2 -5.35 6.26 8.46
CA LEU A 2 -4.80 4.94 8.82
C LEU A 2 -4.78 4.72 10.36
N ARG A 3 -5.50 5.55 11.11
CA ARG A 3 -5.52 5.50 12.59
C ARG A 3 -6.29 4.32 13.15
N GLY A 4 -7.29 3.81 12.42
CA GLY A 4 -8.12 2.68 12.83
C GLY A 4 -7.50 1.29 12.63
N LYS A 5 -8.28 0.24 12.94
CA LYS A 5 -7.94 -1.14 12.57
C LYS A 5 -7.99 -1.27 11.04
N LEU A 6 -6.92 -1.76 10.43
CA LEU A 6 -6.81 -1.91 8.99
C LEU A 6 -5.86 -3.07 8.64
N GLY A 7 -6.03 -3.61 7.43
CA GLY A 7 -5.07 -4.52 6.80
C GLY A 7 -4.60 -3.93 5.48
N PHE A 8 -3.32 -4.06 5.18
CA PHE A 8 -2.78 -3.70 3.87
C PHE A 8 -2.78 -4.93 2.96
N ALA A 9 -3.31 -4.77 1.75
CA ALA A 9 -3.14 -5.72 0.68
C ALA A 9 -2.01 -5.23 -0.22
N VAL A 10 -0.94 -6.02 -0.35
CA VAL A 10 0.21 -5.69 -1.20
C VAL A 10 0.35 -6.77 -2.26
N GLY A 11 0.31 -6.34 -3.52
CA GLY A 11 0.43 -7.22 -4.68
C GLY A 11 1.87 -7.50 -5.07
N ASN A 12 2.04 -8.40 -6.02
CA ASN A 12 3.35 -8.66 -6.63
C ASN A 12 3.79 -7.48 -7.50
N GLU A 13 5.10 -7.24 -7.63
CA GLU A 13 5.67 -6.11 -8.37
C GLU A 13 5.32 -6.08 -9.86
N GLY A 14 5.06 -7.23 -10.47
CA GLY A 14 4.68 -7.34 -11.88
C GLY A 14 3.17 -7.48 -12.07
N ALA A 15 2.56 -8.46 -11.40
CA ALA A 15 1.13 -8.77 -11.59
C ALA A 15 0.18 -7.89 -10.76
N GLY A 16 0.68 -7.19 -9.75
CA GLY A 16 -0.12 -6.39 -8.82
C GLY A 16 -1.00 -7.23 -7.91
N LEU A 17 -2.08 -6.62 -7.41
CA LEU A 17 -3.11 -7.28 -6.61
C LEU A 17 -4.10 -8.02 -7.53
N SER A 18 -4.59 -9.17 -7.08
CA SER A 18 -5.63 -9.90 -7.82
C SER A 18 -6.91 -9.06 -7.93
N PRO A 19 -7.68 -9.16 -9.04
CA PRO A 19 -8.93 -8.41 -9.20
C PRO A 19 -9.92 -8.62 -8.06
N THR A 20 -10.01 -9.85 -7.55
CA THR A 20 -10.88 -10.18 -6.40
C THR A 20 -10.47 -9.43 -5.14
N LEU A 21 -9.17 -9.33 -4.85
CA LEU A 21 -8.68 -8.63 -3.66
C LEU A 21 -8.80 -7.12 -3.82
N GLN A 22 -8.59 -6.60 -5.04
CA GLN A 22 -8.88 -5.19 -5.36
C GLN A 22 -10.35 -4.86 -5.15
N ALA A 23 -11.27 -5.71 -5.60
CA ALA A 23 -12.72 -5.51 -5.43
C ALA A 23 -13.19 -5.62 -3.98
N ALA A 24 -12.53 -6.45 -3.16
CA ALA A 24 -12.83 -6.61 -1.75
C ALA A 24 -12.27 -5.48 -0.87
N ALA A 25 -11.27 -4.74 -1.34
CA ALA A 25 -10.64 -3.66 -0.59
C ALA A 25 -11.61 -2.49 -0.39
N GLN A 26 -11.68 -1.98 0.86
CA GLN A 26 -12.54 -0.83 1.16
C GLN A 26 -11.97 0.49 0.66
N GLN A 27 -10.65 0.55 0.46
CA GLN A 27 -9.93 1.74 0.03
C GLN A 27 -8.78 1.35 -0.90
N HIS A 28 -8.53 2.21 -1.89
CA HIS A 28 -7.42 2.10 -2.81
C HIS A 28 -6.52 3.33 -2.66
N PHE A 29 -5.21 3.11 -2.72
CA PHE A 29 -4.22 4.17 -2.69
C PHE A 29 -3.01 3.75 -3.50
N ILE A 30 -2.17 4.72 -3.83
CA ILE A 30 -0.89 4.51 -4.51
C ILE A 30 0.23 5.15 -3.70
N ILE A 31 1.43 4.58 -3.78
CA ILE A 31 2.65 5.30 -3.41
C ILE A 31 3.08 6.04 -4.67
N PRO A 32 3.16 7.39 -4.68
CA PRO A 32 3.56 8.13 -5.87
C PRO A 32 4.96 7.73 -6.35
N MET A 33 5.08 7.34 -7.62
CA MET A 33 6.35 6.97 -8.26
C MET A 33 6.72 8.01 -9.34
N PRO A 34 7.37 9.13 -8.98
CA PRO A 34 7.84 10.09 -9.97
C PRO A 34 8.99 9.50 -10.81
N GLY A 35 9.00 9.78 -12.11
CA GLY A 35 10.06 9.36 -13.02
C GLY A 35 9.74 8.06 -13.77
N LYS A 36 10.77 7.23 -14.00
CA LYS A 36 10.68 6.00 -14.83
C LYS A 36 10.51 4.71 -14.02
N VAL A 37 10.32 4.81 -12.70
CA VAL A 37 10.16 3.63 -11.84
C VAL A 37 8.69 3.21 -11.87
N GLU A 38 8.43 1.98 -12.29
CA GLU A 38 7.07 1.45 -12.45
C GLU A 38 6.51 0.88 -11.15
N SER A 39 7.36 0.36 -10.26
CA SER A 39 6.96 -0.20 -8.97
C SER A 39 8.07 -0.18 -7.93
N LEU A 40 7.68 -0.30 -6.66
CA LEU A 40 8.58 -0.65 -5.57
C LEU A 40 8.54 -2.15 -5.34
N ASN A 41 9.64 -2.69 -4.80
CA ASN A 41 9.61 -4.01 -4.19
C ASN A 41 8.50 -4.09 -3.11
N ALA A 42 7.83 -5.24 -3.03
CA ALA A 42 6.68 -5.44 -2.13
C ALA A 42 7.02 -5.17 -0.66
N ALA A 43 8.23 -5.53 -0.20
CA ALA A 43 8.65 -5.25 1.17
C ALA A 43 8.88 -3.76 1.41
N ALA A 44 9.47 -3.04 0.44
CA ALA A 44 9.65 -1.60 0.51
C ALA A 44 8.31 -0.85 0.52
N ALA A 45 7.38 -1.24 -0.37
CA ALA A 45 6.01 -0.68 -0.38
C ALA A 45 5.29 -0.91 0.96
N THR A 46 5.40 -2.14 1.51
CA THR A 46 4.81 -2.48 2.81
C THR A 46 5.39 -1.64 3.94
N ALA A 47 6.72 -1.45 3.95
CA ALA A 47 7.39 -0.63 4.95
C ALA A 47 6.85 0.81 4.94
N VAL A 48 6.75 1.43 3.76
CA VAL A 48 6.17 2.78 3.60
C VAL A 48 4.75 2.85 4.18
N CYS A 49 3.88 1.89 3.84
CA CYS A 49 2.51 1.85 4.34
C CYS A 49 2.42 1.74 5.87
N VAL A 50 3.23 0.86 6.47
CA VAL A 50 3.25 0.64 7.93
C VAL A 50 3.80 1.87 8.66
N PHE A 51 4.86 2.49 8.15
CA PHE A 51 5.41 3.70 8.75
C PHE A 51 4.49 4.91 8.61
N GLU A 52 3.73 5.03 7.51
CA GLU A 52 2.71 6.08 7.38
C GLU A 52 1.55 5.86 8.36
N ALA A 53 1.11 4.61 8.56
CA ALA A 53 0.12 4.29 9.60
C ALA A 53 0.63 4.63 11.00
N LEU A 54 1.90 4.31 11.29
CA LEU A 54 2.54 4.69 12.55
C LEU A 54 2.58 6.22 12.72
N ARG A 55 3.03 6.95 11.70
CA ARG A 55 3.10 8.42 11.71
C ARG A 55 1.74 9.06 12.00
N GLN A 56 0.66 8.53 11.42
CA GLN A 56 -0.70 9.02 11.68
C GLN A 56 -1.25 8.64 13.06
N ARG A 57 -0.71 7.60 13.71
CA ARG A 57 -1.14 7.14 15.04
C ARG A 57 -0.33 7.75 16.19
N SER A 58 0.89 8.22 15.91
CA SER A 58 1.80 8.82 16.90
C SER A 58 1.67 10.34 17.02
N ILE A 59 0.80 10.97 16.21
CA ILE A 59 0.43 12.38 16.24
C ILE A 59 -1.08 12.45 16.44
#